data_AF-A0A9E5TM58-F1
#
_entry.id   AF-A0A9E5TM58-F1
#
_cell.length_a   1.000
_cell.length_b   1.000
_cell.length_c   1.000
_cell.angle_alpha   90.00
_cell.angle_beta   90.00
_cell.angle_gamma   90.00
#
_symmetry.space_group_name_H-M   'P 1'
#
loop_
_entity.id
_entity.type
_entity.pdbx_description
1 polymer ?
#
loop_
_entity_poly.entity_id
_entity_poly.type
_entity_poly.pdbx_seq_one_letter_code
_entity_poly.pdbx_strand_id
1 'polypeptide(L)'
;MSRDYTAWFSVLIAALILSLVRCAGPGPVEEPAAPEASPQIVEARDAALAYVREHFEGAPAESLPWVEERLTPEDVPGGATWGYTADGWMVTVSYAVLPPEWTVYRVAVSQEATGFRWEGRVDASGRVPEGPERMLVARDAALGFVTEQYAQQGLGSGLAWQEERLVSKGIVGVESYQYSTGDWVVTVSYPVLALDQTVYEVSVVNQNAGFHWEAEVDAQGRVAELGGEGPEVLFDKVAARDAAM
;
A
#
# COMPACT_ATOMS: atom_id res chain seq x y z
N MET A 1 -17.77 -78.31 9.09
CA MET A 1 -17.64 -77.18 8.15
C MET A 1 -16.21 -77.16 7.66
N SER A 2 -16.00 -77.82 6.52
CA SER A 2 -14.74 -78.02 5.82
C SER A 2 -14.85 -77.27 4.49
N ARG A 3 -13.84 -76.47 4.14
CA ARG A 3 -13.64 -75.93 2.80
C ARG A 3 -12.13 -75.86 2.51
N ASP A 4 -11.64 -77.00 2.04
CA ASP A 4 -10.95 -77.21 0.76
C ASP A 4 -9.77 -76.29 0.42
N TYR A 5 -8.59 -76.79 0.80
CA TYR A 5 -7.29 -76.55 0.16
C TYR A 5 -7.11 -77.54 -0.99
N THR A 6 -7.27 -77.10 -2.25
CA THR A 6 -6.75 -77.83 -3.43
C THR A 6 -6.72 -76.90 -4.64
N ALA A 7 -5.52 -76.45 -5.03
CA ALA A 7 -5.14 -76.20 -6.43
C ALA A 7 -3.68 -75.74 -6.47
N TRP A 8 -2.77 -76.71 -6.32
CA TRP A 8 -1.35 -76.60 -6.64
C TRP A 8 -1.13 -77.21 -8.03
N PHE A 9 -0.27 -76.59 -8.85
CA PHE A 9 0.44 -77.14 -10.02
C PHE A 9 -0.33 -77.46 -11.31
N SER A 10 -0.22 -76.54 -12.29
CA SER A 10 -0.08 -76.73 -13.76
C SER A 10 -0.20 -75.32 -14.36
N VAL A 11 0.78 -74.68 -15.00
CA VAL A 11 1.59 -75.08 -16.15
C VAL A 11 2.81 -74.15 -16.20
N LEU A 12 4.00 -74.75 -16.23
CA LEU A 12 5.25 -74.13 -16.64
C LEU A 12 5.27 -74.08 -18.19
N ILE A 13 5.93 -73.06 -18.77
CA ILE A 13 6.27 -72.88 -20.19
C ILE A 13 5.31 -71.97 -21.00
N ALA A 14 5.54 -70.67 -20.87
CA ALA A 14 5.37 -69.68 -21.94
C ALA A 14 6.46 -68.60 -21.77
N ALA A 15 7.72 -69.05 -21.74
CA ALA A 15 8.86 -68.18 -21.94
C ALA A 15 9.13 -68.08 -23.44
N LEU A 16 9.59 -66.91 -23.86
CA LEU A 16 10.13 -66.54 -25.17
C LEU A 16 9.14 -65.90 -26.17
N ILE A 17 9.46 -64.64 -26.48
CA ILE A 17 8.95 -63.79 -27.58
C ILE A 17 7.65 -63.02 -27.28
N LEU A 18 7.71 -62.08 -26.33
CA LEU A 18 6.95 -60.83 -26.47
C LEU A 18 7.93 -59.66 -26.38
N SER A 19 8.33 -59.28 -27.59
CA SER A 19 9.14 -58.15 -28.02
C SER A 19 9.16 -56.95 -27.08
N LEU A 20 10.40 -56.53 -26.81
CA LEU A 20 10.87 -55.22 -26.39
C LEU A 20 10.21 -54.07 -27.16
N VAL A 21 8.95 -53.75 -26.90
CA VAL A 21 8.45 -52.39 -27.13
C VAL A 21 8.87 -51.60 -25.90
N ARG A 22 10.15 -51.25 -25.88
CA ARG A 22 10.68 -50.20 -25.00
C ARG A 22 10.08 -48.92 -25.55
N CYS A 23 8.85 -48.60 -25.12
CA CYS A 23 8.26 -47.29 -25.35
C CYS A 23 9.34 -46.30 -24.93
N ALA A 24 9.87 -45.54 -25.90
CA ALA A 24 10.57 -44.32 -25.62
C ALA A 24 9.54 -43.44 -24.91
N GLY A 25 9.47 -43.57 -23.59
CA GLY A 25 8.70 -42.66 -22.76
C GLY A 25 9.18 -41.25 -23.11
N PRO A 26 8.27 -40.27 -23.23
CA PRO A 26 8.68 -38.89 -23.38
C PRO A 26 9.76 -38.65 -22.31
N GLY A 27 10.95 -38.20 -22.75
CA GLY A 27 12.01 -37.85 -21.83
C GLY A 27 11.45 -36.90 -20.76
N PRO A 28 12.02 -36.88 -19.54
CA PRO A 28 11.58 -35.93 -18.53
C PRO A 28 11.54 -34.56 -19.19
N VAL A 29 10.32 -34.05 -19.37
CA VAL A 29 10.13 -32.67 -19.82
C VAL A 29 10.67 -31.87 -18.67
N GLU A 30 11.80 -31.20 -18.89
CA GLU A 30 12.32 -30.24 -17.93
C GLU A 30 11.20 -29.23 -17.70
N GLU A 31 10.51 -29.38 -16.56
CA GLU A 31 9.53 -28.43 -16.11
C GLU A 31 10.29 -27.10 -15.93
N PRO A 32 9.88 -26.04 -16.64
CA PRO A 32 10.57 -24.77 -16.54
C PRO A 32 10.57 -24.35 -15.06
N ALA A 33 11.76 -24.01 -14.55
CA ALA A 33 11.90 -23.56 -13.18
C ALA A 33 10.93 -22.40 -12.93
N ALA A 34 10.20 -22.46 -11.83
CA ALA A 34 9.31 -21.39 -11.42
C ALA A 34 10.12 -20.08 -11.31
N PRO A 35 9.57 -18.94 -11.74
CA PRO A 35 10.27 -17.66 -11.61
C PRO A 35 10.50 -17.38 -10.12
N GLU A 36 11.74 -17.03 -9.77
CA GLU A 36 12.12 -16.59 -8.43
C GLU A 36 12.09 -15.06 -8.34
N ALA A 37 11.71 -14.52 -7.19
CA ALA A 37 11.72 -13.10 -6.90
C ALA A 37 13.16 -12.59 -6.87
N SER A 38 13.34 -11.37 -7.38
CA SER A 38 14.65 -10.74 -7.29
C SER A 38 14.97 -10.38 -5.82
N PRO A 39 16.25 -10.30 -5.43
CA PRO A 39 16.65 -9.97 -4.07
C PRO A 39 16.01 -8.69 -3.53
N GLN A 40 15.82 -7.67 -4.38
CA GLN A 40 15.22 -6.39 -3.97
C GLN A 40 13.76 -6.53 -3.55
N ILE A 41 13.01 -7.46 -4.14
CA ILE A 41 11.61 -7.72 -3.78
C ILE A 41 11.55 -8.38 -2.39
N VAL A 42 12.48 -9.30 -2.14
CA VAL A 42 12.65 -9.96 -0.84
C VAL A 42 13.07 -8.94 0.22
N GLU A 43 14.04 -8.07 -0.08
CA GLU A 43 14.45 -6.98 0.80
C GLU A 43 13.28 -6.02 1.12
N ALA A 44 12.45 -5.69 0.12
CA ALA A 44 11.26 -4.86 0.33
C ALA A 44 10.24 -5.54 1.24
N ARG A 45 9.98 -6.83 1.05
CA ARG A 45 9.13 -7.62 1.96
C ARG A 45 9.68 -7.57 3.39
N ASP A 46 10.98 -7.81 3.55
CA ASP A 46 11.60 -7.92 4.87
C ASP A 46 11.65 -6.58 5.60
N ALA A 47 11.91 -5.48 4.88
CA ALA A 47 11.83 -4.12 5.41
C ALA A 47 10.42 -3.77 5.91
N ALA A 48 9.38 -4.10 5.13
CA ALA A 48 8.00 -3.90 5.54
C ALA A 48 7.63 -4.75 6.78
N LEU A 49 8.04 -6.01 6.80
CA LEU A 49 7.80 -6.90 7.95
C LEU A 49 8.53 -6.40 9.21
N ALA A 50 9.75 -5.86 9.07
CA ALA A 50 10.48 -5.26 10.17
C ALA A 50 9.72 -4.05 10.74
N TYR A 51 9.24 -3.15 9.87
CA TYR A 51 8.43 -2.01 10.28
C TYR A 51 7.15 -2.44 11.01
N VAL A 52 6.43 -3.44 10.47
CA VAL A 52 5.20 -3.95 11.09
C VAL A 52 5.47 -4.53 12.48
N ARG A 53 6.58 -5.26 12.66
CA ARG A 53 6.98 -5.80 13.97
C ARG A 53 7.33 -4.71 14.99
N GLU A 54 7.93 -3.62 14.53
CA GLU A 54 8.31 -2.50 15.41
C GLU A 54 7.11 -1.70 15.90
N HIS A 55 6.07 -1.54 15.05
CA HIS A 55 4.97 -0.61 15.31
C HIS A 55 3.65 -1.28 15.75
N PHE A 56 3.49 -2.59 15.54
CA PHE A 56 2.23 -3.29 15.82
C PHE A 56 2.44 -4.53 16.67
N GLU A 57 1.60 -4.67 17.70
CA GLU A 57 1.52 -5.91 18.48
C GLU A 57 0.93 -7.05 17.63
N GLY A 58 1.39 -8.28 17.86
CA GLY A 58 0.89 -9.45 17.15
C GLY A 58 1.39 -9.58 15.70
N ALA A 59 2.47 -8.87 15.33
CA ALA A 59 3.14 -8.99 14.04
C ALA A 59 3.70 -10.41 13.76
N PRO A 60 3.97 -10.77 12.49
CA PRO A 60 4.53 -12.06 12.12
C PRO A 60 5.92 -12.28 12.72
N ALA A 61 6.21 -13.53 13.11
CA ALA A 61 7.52 -13.91 13.61
C ALA A 61 8.64 -13.64 12.58
N GLU A 62 9.85 -13.36 13.07
CA GLU A 62 10.98 -12.94 12.23
C GLU A 62 11.40 -14.00 11.20
N SER A 63 11.38 -15.27 11.60
CA SER A 63 11.91 -16.39 10.82
C SER A 63 10.80 -17.36 10.36
N LEU A 64 9.79 -16.84 9.68
CA LEU A 64 8.75 -17.66 9.07
C LEU A 64 9.21 -18.26 7.72
N PRO A 65 8.89 -19.53 7.42
CA PRO A 65 9.20 -20.14 6.14
C PRO A 65 8.18 -19.69 5.08
N TRP A 66 8.46 -18.53 4.47
CA TRP A 66 7.60 -17.96 3.43
C TRP A 66 7.56 -18.81 2.17
N VAL A 67 6.36 -19.14 1.71
CA VAL A 67 6.11 -19.69 0.38
C VAL A 67 5.87 -18.54 -0.58
N GLU A 68 6.66 -18.47 -1.63
CA GLU A 68 6.64 -17.41 -2.63
C GLU A 68 5.85 -17.85 -3.88
N GLU A 69 5.06 -16.92 -4.41
CA GLU A 69 4.30 -17.10 -5.64
C GLU A 69 4.26 -15.79 -6.45
N ARG A 70 4.49 -15.89 -7.75
CA ARG A 70 4.28 -14.75 -8.66
C ARG A 70 2.80 -14.62 -8.99
N LEU A 71 2.19 -13.49 -8.63
CA LEU A 71 0.76 -13.23 -8.81
C LEU A 71 0.44 -12.41 -10.07
N THR A 72 1.45 -11.91 -10.79
CA THR A 72 1.24 -11.12 -12.00
C THR A 72 0.82 -12.03 -13.16
N PRO A 73 -0.29 -11.75 -13.86
CA PRO A 73 -0.57 -12.44 -15.12
C PRO A 73 0.55 -12.16 -16.13
N GLU A 74 0.95 -13.17 -16.91
CA GLU A 74 2.08 -13.07 -17.86
C GLU A 74 1.90 -11.96 -18.92
N ASP A 75 0.66 -11.55 -19.18
CA ASP A 75 0.29 -10.61 -20.24
C ASP A 75 0.06 -9.15 -19.79
N VAL A 76 0.39 -8.79 -18.54
CA VAL A 76 0.18 -7.41 -18.04
C VAL A 76 1.49 -6.61 -18.08
N PRO A 77 1.68 -5.72 -19.08
CA PRO A 77 2.86 -4.86 -19.12
C PRO A 77 2.79 -3.76 -18.06
N GLY A 78 3.94 -3.41 -17.49
CA GLY A 78 4.12 -2.21 -16.66
C GLY A 78 4.13 -2.43 -15.16
N GLY A 79 3.92 -3.66 -14.66
CA GLY A 79 4.08 -3.95 -13.24
C GLY A 79 4.26 -5.42 -12.94
N ALA A 80 4.66 -5.71 -11.71
CA ALA A 80 4.70 -7.07 -11.18
C ALA A 80 4.25 -7.08 -9.72
N THR A 81 3.75 -8.23 -9.30
CA THR A 81 3.15 -8.53 -8.00
C THR A 81 3.60 -9.92 -7.58
N TRP A 82 4.11 -10.01 -6.36
CA TRP A 82 4.56 -11.23 -5.70
C TRP A 82 3.77 -11.42 -4.40
N GLY A 83 3.34 -12.65 -4.16
CA GLY A 83 2.69 -13.09 -2.95
C GLY A 83 3.64 -13.93 -2.10
N TYR A 84 3.61 -13.72 -0.79
CA TYR A 84 4.31 -14.53 0.19
C TYR A 84 3.32 -14.99 1.25
N THR A 85 3.28 -16.28 1.54
CA THR A 85 2.38 -16.84 2.56
C THR A 85 3.16 -17.62 3.62
N ALA A 86 2.83 -17.42 4.89
CA ALA A 86 3.38 -18.19 6.01
C ALA A 86 2.49 -18.09 7.25
N ASP A 87 2.13 -19.22 7.86
CA ASP A 87 1.39 -19.26 9.13
C ASP A 87 0.13 -18.34 9.17
N GLY A 88 -0.63 -18.34 8.07
CA GLY A 88 -1.83 -17.51 7.91
C GLY A 88 -1.58 -16.03 7.59
N TRP A 89 -0.32 -15.58 7.55
CA TRP A 89 0.06 -14.28 7.03
C TRP A 89 0.16 -14.28 5.51
N MET A 90 -0.24 -13.18 4.91
CA MET A 90 -0.07 -12.90 3.48
C MET A 90 0.66 -11.57 3.32
N VAL A 91 1.73 -11.56 2.52
CA VAL A 91 2.41 -10.34 2.09
C VAL A 91 2.32 -10.24 0.59
N THR A 92 1.82 -9.11 0.09
CA THR A 92 1.80 -8.81 -1.34
C THR A 92 2.76 -7.67 -1.62
N VAL A 93 3.76 -7.90 -2.47
CA VAL A 93 4.69 -6.88 -2.95
C VAL A 93 4.39 -6.56 -4.40
N SER A 94 4.00 -5.32 -4.69
CA SER A 94 3.65 -4.85 -6.04
C SER A 94 4.49 -3.65 -6.44
N TYR A 95 4.95 -3.60 -7.69
CA TYR A 95 5.79 -2.51 -8.19
C TYR A 95 5.60 -2.28 -9.68
N ALA A 96 5.92 -1.07 -10.14
CA ALA A 96 6.00 -0.75 -11.56
C ALA A 96 7.37 -1.16 -12.12
N VAL A 97 7.43 -1.61 -13.37
CA VAL A 97 8.70 -1.95 -14.03
C VAL A 97 9.42 -0.65 -14.43
N LEU A 98 10.20 -0.12 -13.50
CA LEU A 98 11.02 1.09 -13.62
C LEU A 98 12.50 0.74 -13.43
N PRO A 99 13.44 1.66 -13.73
CA PRO A 99 14.82 1.54 -13.27
C PRO A 99 14.86 1.26 -11.75
N PRO A 100 15.73 0.35 -11.26
CA PRO A 100 15.75 -0.06 -9.87
C PRO A 100 15.83 1.11 -8.88
N GLU A 101 16.62 2.13 -9.19
CA GLU A 101 16.81 3.34 -8.38
C GLU A 101 15.54 4.17 -8.17
N TRP A 102 14.53 4.02 -9.03
CA TRP A 102 13.25 4.74 -8.97
C TRP A 102 12.09 3.82 -8.63
N THR A 103 12.37 2.54 -8.38
CA THR A 103 11.34 1.57 -8.03
C THR A 103 10.86 1.81 -6.62
N VAL A 104 9.55 1.98 -6.47
CA VAL A 104 8.86 2.02 -5.17
C VAL A 104 7.98 0.78 -5.10
N TYR A 105 8.24 -0.04 -4.09
CA TYR A 105 7.45 -1.23 -3.80
C TYR A 105 6.26 -0.85 -2.94
N ARG A 106 5.06 -1.25 -3.32
CA ARG A 106 3.87 -1.23 -2.47
C ARG A 106 3.75 -2.58 -1.81
N VAL A 107 3.77 -2.60 -0.48
CA VAL A 107 3.71 -3.82 0.32
C VAL A 107 2.42 -3.81 1.13
N ALA A 108 1.63 -4.86 1.01
CA ALA A 108 0.46 -5.11 1.85
C ALA A 108 0.72 -6.33 2.72
N VAL A 109 0.54 -6.22 4.03
CA VAL A 109 0.68 -7.30 5.01
C VAL A 109 -0.69 -7.54 5.64
N SER A 110 -1.19 -8.76 5.60
CA SER A 110 -2.48 -9.10 6.20
C SER A 110 -2.45 -10.44 6.92
N GLN A 111 -3.37 -10.58 7.88
CA GLN A 111 -3.66 -11.85 8.56
C GLN A 111 -5.18 -11.98 8.72
N GLU A 112 -5.77 -12.91 7.98
CA GLU A 112 -7.23 -13.03 7.89
C GLU A 112 -7.88 -13.39 9.24
N ALA A 113 -7.23 -14.27 10.01
CA ALA A 113 -7.77 -14.76 11.28
C ALA A 113 -7.95 -13.66 12.34
N THR A 114 -7.12 -12.62 12.30
CA THR A 114 -7.15 -11.48 13.24
C THR A 114 -7.81 -10.25 12.63
N GLY A 115 -8.03 -10.23 11.31
CA GLY A 115 -8.45 -9.04 10.56
C GLY A 115 -7.35 -8.00 10.43
N PHE A 116 -6.10 -8.31 10.81
CA PHE A 116 -4.98 -7.39 10.68
C PHE A 116 -4.71 -7.07 9.21
N ARG A 117 -4.51 -5.79 8.93
CA ARG A 117 -4.09 -5.29 7.61
C ARG A 117 -3.21 -4.05 7.77
N TRP A 118 -2.08 -4.08 7.11
CA TRP A 118 -1.17 -2.95 6.95
C TRP A 118 -0.83 -2.80 5.47
N GLU A 119 -0.74 -1.56 5.00
CA GLU A 119 -0.25 -1.24 3.68
C GLU A 119 0.77 -0.12 3.77
N GLY A 120 1.90 -0.30 3.11
CA GLY A 120 2.97 0.68 3.09
C GLY A 120 3.75 0.66 1.79
N ARG A 121 4.80 1.46 1.77
CA ARG A 121 5.74 1.53 0.66
C ARG A 121 7.13 1.19 1.16
N VAL A 122 7.97 0.71 0.25
CA VAL A 122 9.40 0.54 0.47
C VAL A 122 10.11 1.15 -0.73
N ASP A 123 11.02 2.06 -0.47
CA ASP A 123 11.84 2.65 -1.54
C ASP A 123 12.92 1.65 -2.02
N ALA A 124 13.62 2.01 -3.10
CA ALA A 124 14.70 1.19 -3.66
C ALA A 124 15.87 0.94 -2.69
N SER A 125 15.96 1.67 -1.58
CA SER A 125 16.99 1.50 -0.55
C SER A 125 16.53 0.60 0.60
N GLY A 126 15.35 -0.02 0.50
CA GLY A 126 14.79 -0.86 1.55
C GLY A 126 14.26 -0.05 2.74
N ARG A 127 14.10 1.26 2.62
CA ARG A 127 13.50 2.07 3.68
C ARG A 127 12.00 2.06 3.49
N VAL A 128 11.27 1.72 4.54
CA VAL A 128 9.83 1.99 4.64
C VAL A 128 9.74 3.49 4.88
N PRO A 129 9.39 4.32 3.88
CA PRO A 129 9.16 5.72 4.15
C PRO A 129 8.01 5.75 5.14
N GLU A 130 8.17 6.47 6.25
CA GLU A 130 7.08 6.81 7.17
C GLU A 130 6.03 7.60 6.37
N GLY A 131 5.20 6.87 5.64
CA GLY A 131 3.97 7.38 5.06
C GLY A 131 2.95 7.60 6.16
N PRO A 132 1.76 8.04 5.75
CA PRO A 132 0.88 9.00 6.42
C PRO A 132 1.41 9.94 7.51
N GLU A 133 2.30 9.53 8.41
CA GLU A 133 2.70 10.29 9.59
C GLU A 133 3.23 11.69 9.28
N ARG A 134 4.11 11.84 8.29
CA ARG A 134 4.58 13.18 7.89
C ARG A 134 3.48 14.05 7.28
N MET A 135 2.55 13.42 6.58
CA MET A 135 1.35 14.11 6.11
C MET A 135 0.41 14.46 7.28
N LEU A 136 0.32 13.63 8.31
CA LEU A 136 -0.41 13.97 9.54
C LEU A 136 0.26 15.14 10.25
N VAL A 137 1.60 15.19 10.29
CA VAL A 137 2.34 16.36 10.78
C VAL A 137 2.02 17.60 9.95
N ALA A 138 2.00 17.49 8.61
CA ALA A 138 1.64 18.60 7.73
C ALA A 138 0.18 19.07 7.94
N ARG A 139 -0.75 18.13 8.04
CA ARG A 139 -2.16 18.36 8.35
C ARG A 139 -2.31 19.07 9.69
N ASP A 140 -1.67 18.54 10.74
CA ASP A 140 -1.82 19.04 12.10
C ASP A 140 -1.15 20.42 12.25
N ALA A 141 -0.03 20.66 11.56
CA ALA A 141 0.58 21.98 11.47
C ALA A 141 -0.35 23.00 10.78
N ALA A 142 -0.95 22.62 9.65
CA ALA A 142 -1.93 23.44 8.94
C ALA A 142 -3.17 23.73 9.79
N LEU A 143 -3.75 22.72 10.44
CA LEU A 143 -4.90 22.88 11.34
C LEU A 143 -4.57 23.75 12.55
N GLY A 144 -3.36 23.61 13.11
CA GLY A 144 -2.86 24.49 14.16
C GLY A 144 -2.80 25.93 13.71
N PHE A 145 -2.22 26.19 12.52
CA PHE A 145 -2.14 27.52 11.93
C PHE A 145 -3.54 28.13 11.70
N VAL A 146 -4.46 27.38 11.08
CA VAL A 146 -5.83 27.86 10.82
C VAL A 146 -6.57 28.19 12.13
N THR A 147 -6.41 27.34 13.14
CA THR A 147 -7.01 27.55 14.48
C THR A 147 -6.49 28.83 15.12
N GLU A 148 -5.16 29.07 15.05
CA GLU A 148 -4.51 30.24 15.65
C GLU A 148 -4.85 31.54 14.92
N GLN A 149 -4.78 31.55 13.58
CA GLN A 149 -4.92 32.78 12.79
C GLN A 149 -6.37 33.19 12.54
N TYR A 150 -7.28 32.24 12.36
CA TYR A 150 -8.68 32.54 11.98
C TYR A 150 -9.68 32.30 13.12
N ALA A 151 -9.18 32.02 14.34
CA ALA A 151 -9.98 31.72 15.53
C ALA A 151 -11.07 30.65 15.28
N GLN A 152 -10.82 29.72 14.35
CA GLN A 152 -11.73 28.64 14.01
C GLN A 152 -11.68 27.59 15.11
N GLN A 153 -12.46 27.81 16.16
CA GLN A 153 -12.58 26.86 17.27
C GLN A 153 -13.12 25.53 16.77
N GLY A 154 -12.48 24.45 17.18
CA GLY A 154 -12.94 23.08 16.92
C GLY A 154 -12.07 22.28 15.97
N LEU A 155 -11.11 22.87 15.25
CA LEU A 155 -10.20 22.16 14.34
C LEU A 155 -9.01 21.44 15.02
N GLY A 156 -9.05 21.28 16.35
CA GLY A 156 -7.91 20.83 17.15
C GLY A 156 -7.75 19.32 17.32
N SER A 157 -6.71 18.96 18.07
CA SER A 157 -6.41 17.59 18.50
C SER A 157 -7.62 16.96 19.21
N GLY A 158 -8.02 15.76 18.78
CA GLY A 158 -9.11 14.99 19.41
C GLY A 158 -10.33 14.77 18.53
N LEU A 159 -10.37 15.34 17.32
CA LEU A 159 -11.36 14.96 16.31
C LEU A 159 -11.02 13.61 15.67
N ALA A 160 -12.04 12.77 15.48
CA ALA A 160 -11.93 11.54 14.73
C ALA A 160 -12.07 11.83 13.23
N TRP A 161 -10.95 11.96 12.54
CA TRP A 161 -10.91 12.19 11.10
C TRP A 161 -11.13 10.88 10.34
N GLN A 162 -12.00 10.91 9.32
CA GLN A 162 -12.08 9.86 8.32
C GLN A 162 -11.05 10.14 7.23
N GLU A 163 -10.16 9.19 6.99
CA GLU A 163 -9.14 9.28 5.95
C GLU A 163 -9.61 8.57 4.67
N GLU A 164 -9.51 9.26 3.55
CA GLU A 164 -9.74 8.72 2.21
C GLU A 164 -8.55 9.08 1.31
N ARG A 165 -7.92 8.07 0.72
CA ARG A 165 -6.88 8.31 -0.29
C ARG A 165 -7.52 8.71 -1.62
N LEU A 166 -7.14 9.86 -2.15
CA LEU A 166 -7.60 10.34 -3.44
C LEU A 166 -6.66 9.83 -4.54
N VAL A 167 -7.19 8.99 -5.43
CA VAL A 167 -6.46 8.57 -6.64
C VAL A 167 -6.66 9.64 -7.70
N SER A 168 -5.75 10.61 -7.77
CA SER A 168 -5.76 11.67 -8.78
C SER A 168 -5.63 11.06 -10.17
N LYS A 169 -6.73 11.07 -10.94
CA LYS A 169 -6.74 10.59 -12.33
C LYS A 169 -5.91 11.53 -13.20
N GLY A 170 -4.70 11.14 -13.56
CA GLY A 170 -3.90 11.80 -14.60
C GLY A 170 -2.68 12.59 -14.13
N ILE A 171 -2.33 12.56 -12.85
CA ILE A 171 -1.06 13.13 -12.36
C ILE A 171 -0.21 11.98 -11.80
N VAL A 172 0.72 11.49 -12.60
CA VAL A 172 1.71 10.51 -12.13
C VAL A 172 2.68 11.23 -11.20
N GLY A 173 2.91 10.65 -10.02
CA GLY A 173 3.87 11.20 -9.06
C GLY A 173 3.32 12.24 -8.12
N VAL A 174 1.99 12.39 -8.00
CA VAL A 174 1.36 13.12 -6.89
C VAL A 174 0.45 12.16 -6.14
N GLU A 175 0.49 12.22 -4.82
CA GLU A 175 -0.48 11.57 -3.95
C GLU A 175 -1.27 12.61 -3.19
N SER A 176 -2.55 12.32 -3.03
CA SER A 176 -3.49 13.18 -2.32
C SER A 176 -4.29 12.34 -1.34
N TYR A 177 -4.51 12.89 -0.15
CA TYR A 177 -5.35 12.31 0.88
C TYR A 177 -6.34 13.36 1.34
N GLN A 178 -7.55 12.91 1.60
CA GLN A 178 -8.62 13.70 2.15
C GLN A 178 -8.91 13.23 3.58
N TYR A 179 -8.99 14.16 4.49
CA TYR A 179 -9.43 13.95 5.87
C TYR A 179 -10.74 14.71 6.07
N SER A 180 -11.79 14.03 6.54
CA SER A 180 -13.08 14.67 6.78
C SER A 180 -13.57 14.46 8.21
N THR A 181 -14.22 15.49 8.77
CA THR A 181 -14.92 15.45 10.07
C THR A 181 -15.99 16.54 10.12
N GLY A 182 -17.26 16.13 10.22
CA GLY A 182 -18.38 17.08 10.13
C GLY A 182 -18.36 17.86 8.81
N ASP A 183 -18.36 19.19 8.89
CA ASP A 183 -18.33 20.10 7.73
C ASP A 183 -16.90 20.41 7.24
N TRP A 184 -15.87 19.90 7.93
CA TRP A 184 -14.47 20.16 7.62
C TRP A 184 -13.89 19.08 6.70
N VAL A 185 -13.18 19.53 5.67
CA VAL A 185 -12.43 18.69 4.74
C VAL A 185 -11.02 19.25 4.64
N VAL A 186 -10.02 18.41 4.90
CA VAL A 186 -8.60 18.73 4.70
C VAL A 186 -8.05 17.86 3.60
N THR A 187 -7.51 18.47 2.55
CA THR A 187 -6.82 17.75 1.48
C THR A 187 -5.33 18.02 1.60
N VAL A 188 -4.53 16.95 1.70
CA VAL A 188 -3.07 17.03 1.67
C VAL A 188 -2.58 16.36 0.40
N SER A 189 -1.90 17.11 -0.46
CA SER A 189 -1.30 16.64 -1.70
C SER A 189 0.22 16.79 -1.63
N TYR A 190 0.96 15.82 -2.14
CA TYR A 190 2.42 15.89 -2.18
C TYR A 190 2.99 15.11 -3.37
N PRO A 191 4.15 15.55 -3.90
CA PRO A 191 4.85 14.80 -4.92
C PRO A 191 5.48 13.52 -4.34
N VAL A 192 5.44 12.42 -5.09
CA VAL A 192 6.12 11.15 -4.76
C VAL A 192 7.61 11.28 -5.14
N LEU A 193 8.31 12.17 -4.43
CA LEU A 193 9.76 12.39 -4.51
C LEU A 193 10.42 12.03 -3.17
N ALA A 194 11.71 12.30 -3.03
CA ALA A 194 12.43 12.10 -1.77
C ALA A 194 11.80 12.91 -0.62
N LEU A 195 11.55 12.23 0.51
CA LEU A 195 10.76 12.75 1.64
C LEU A 195 11.38 13.99 2.33
N ASP A 196 12.69 14.19 2.23
CA ASP A 196 13.41 15.28 2.87
C ASP A 196 13.24 16.63 2.14
N GLN A 197 12.75 16.60 0.91
CA GLN A 197 12.48 17.78 0.07
C GLN A 197 10.99 17.90 -0.29
N THR A 198 10.13 17.10 0.35
CA THR A 198 8.70 17.12 0.07
C THR A 198 8.05 18.36 0.66
N VAL A 199 7.37 19.11 -0.19
CA VAL A 199 6.44 20.18 0.18
C VAL A 199 5.02 19.64 0.02
N TYR A 200 4.22 19.77 1.07
CA TYR A 200 2.84 19.33 1.14
C TYR A 200 1.92 20.52 0.81
N GLU A 201 1.12 20.40 -0.22
CA GLU A 201 0.03 21.34 -0.48
C GLU A 201 -1.17 20.92 0.39
N VAL A 202 -1.60 21.81 1.28
CA VAL A 202 -2.71 21.57 2.21
C VAL A 202 -3.83 22.55 1.94
N SER A 203 -5.03 22.04 1.67
CA SER A 203 -6.28 22.82 1.59
C SER A 203 -7.20 22.43 2.75
N VAL A 204 -7.75 23.43 3.44
CA VAL A 204 -8.72 23.28 4.53
C VAL A 204 -10.01 23.99 4.14
N VAL A 205 -11.10 23.24 4.08
CA VAL A 205 -12.41 23.72 3.65
C VAL A 205 -13.43 23.47 4.75
N ASN A 206 -14.24 24.48 5.08
CA ASN A 206 -15.50 24.30 5.80
C ASN A 206 -16.66 24.53 4.83
N GLN A 207 -17.36 23.46 4.47
CA GLN A 207 -18.41 23.51 3.45
C GLN A 207 -19.64 24.32 3.89
N ASN A 208 -19.93 24.34 5.20
CA ASN A 208 -21.10 25.02 5.75
C ASN A 208 -20.83 26.52 5.98
N ALA A 209 -19.63 26.86 6.44
CA ALA A 209 -19.22 28.25 6.68
C ALA A 209 -18.72 28.98 5.42
N GLY A 210 -18.51 28.27 4.31
CA GLY A 210 -17.89 28.84 3.10
C GLY A 210 -16.45 29.28 3.31
N PHE A 211 -15.74 28.67 4.27
CA PHE A 211 -14.34 28.95 4.55
C PHE A 211 -13.46 28.08 3.65
N HIS A 212 -12.44 28.70 3.06
CA HIS A 212 -11.43 27.99 2.29
C HIS A 212 -10.04 28.58 2.59
N TRP A 213 -9.07 27.72 2.85
CA TRP A 213 -7.70 28.11 3.11
C TRP A 213 -6.73 27.13 2.47
N GLU A 214 -5.64 27.63 1.91
CA GLU A 214 -4.60 26.86 1.23
C GLU A 214 -3.20 27.28 1.71
N ALA A 215 -2.31 26.31 1.87
CA ALA A 215 -0.92 26.54 2.22
C ALA A 215 0.02 25.45 1.71
N GLU A 216 1.30 25.77 1.71
CA GLU A 216 2.38 24.79 1.64
C GLU A 216 2.90 24.49 3.04
N VAL A 217 3.16 23.22 3.33
CA VAL A 217 3.81 22.78 4.56
C VAL A 217 5.04 22.00 4.21
N ASP A 218 6.19 22.36 4.76
CA ASP A 218 7.44 21.63 4.48
C ASP A 218 7.61 20.39 5.38
N ALA A 219 8.64 19.59 5.12
CA ALA A 219 8.96 18.39 5.91
C ALA A 219 9.31 18.66 7.39
N GLN A 220 9.46 19.93 7.80
CA GLN A 220 9.63 20.34 9.20
C GLN A 220 8.33 20.86 9.85
N GLY A 221 7.22 20.84 9.11
CA GLY A 221 5.92 21.35 9.58
C GLY A 221 5.81 22.87 9.55
N ARG A 222 6.68 23.59 8.83
CA ARG A 222 6.55 25.04 8.67
C ARG A 222 5.51 25.34 7.60
N VAL A 223 4.57 26.22 7.93
CA VAL A 223 3.43 26.57 7.08
C VAL A 223 3.72 27.88 6.34
N ALA A 224 3.52 27.88 5.02
CA ALA A 224 3.54 29.04 4.15
C ALA A 224 2.18 29.19 3.47
N GLU A 225 1.39 30.16 3.92
CA GLU A 225 0.04 30.41 3.37
C GLU A 225 0.09 30.84 1.90
N LEU A 226 -0.73 30.19 1.07
CA LEU A 226 -0.93 30.55 -0.33
C LEU A 226 -2.15 31.46 -0.50
N GLY A 227 -3.19 31.27 0.32
CA GLY A 227 -4.32 32.16 0.41
C GLY A 227 -5.43 31.64 1.33
N GLY A 228 -6.32 32.55 1.76
CA GLY A 228 -7.50 32.22 2.54
C GLY A 228 -8.69 33.11 2.19
N GLU A 229 -9.83 32.49 1.90
CA GLU A 229 -11.12 33.14 1.78
C GLU A 229 -11.93 32.89 3.07
N GLY A 230 -11.92 33.89 3.95
CA GLY A 230 -12.72 33.88 5.16
C GLY A 230 -14.16 34.37 4.93
N PRO A 231 -15.14 33.92 5.73
CA PRO A 231 -16.53 34.36 5.62
C PRO A 231 -16.72 35.87 5.86
N GLU A 232 -15.79 36.54 6.55
CA GLU A 232 -15.89 37.98 6.83
C GLU A 232 -15.65 38.89 5.61
N VAL A 233 -14.93 38.43 4.58
CA VAL A 233 -14.69 39.26 3.38
C VAL A 233 -15.98 39.43 2.55
N LEU A 234 -16.98 38.57 2.77
CA LEU A 234 -18.31 38.73 2.17
C LEU A 234 -19.12 39.84 2.84
N PHE A 235 -19.00 40.06 4.15
CA PHE A 235 -19.76 41.09 4.83
C PHE A 235 -19.23 42.50 4.56
N ASP A 236 -17.90 42.68 4.49
CA ASP A 236 -17.33 43.98 4.13
C ASP A 236 -17.58 44.37 2.65
N LYS A 237 -17.65 43.39 1.73
CA LYS A 237 -18.06 43.67 0.34
C LYS A 237 -19.54 44.06 0.22
N VAL A 238 -20.42 43.52 1.06
CA VAL A 238 -21.84 43.91 1.09
C VAL A 238 -21.99 45.30 1.72
N ALA A 239 -21.29 45.58 2.82
CA ALA A 239 -21.29 46.90 3.46
C ALA A 239 -20.73 48.00 2.53
N ALA A 240 -19.67 47.71 1.77
CA ALA A 240 -19.12 48.64 0.78
C ALA A 240 -20.05 48.86 -0.43
N ARG A 241 -20.87 47.86 -0.79
CA ARG A 241 -21.84 47.99 -1.89
C ARG A 241 -23.06 48.81 -1.49
N ASP A 242 -23.51 48.70 -0.24
CA ASP A 242 -24.65 49.47 0.26
C ASP A 242 -24.28 50.92 0.63
N ALA A 243 -23.01 51.21 0.90
CA ALA A 243 -22.52 52.58 1.07
C ALA A 243 -22.33 53.37 -0.25
N ALA A 244 -22.46 52.70 -1.40
CA ALA A 244 -22.25 53.30 -2.73
C ALA A 244 -23.57 53.52 -3.52
N MET A 245 -24.73 53.24 -2.92
CA MET A 245 -26.07 53.56 -3.45
C MET A 245 -26.69 54.74 -2.68
#